data_AF-A0A399ZYM8-F1
#
_entry.id   AF-A0A399ZYM8-F1
#
_cell.length_a   1.000
_cell.length_b   1.000
_cell.length_c   1.000
_cell.angle_alpha   90.00
_cell.angle_beta   90.00
_cell.angle_gamma   90.00
#
_symmetry.space_group_name_H-M   'P 1'
#
loop_
_entity.id
_entity.type
_entity.pdbx_description
1 polymer ?
#
loop_
_entity_poly.entity_id
_entity_poly.type
_entity_poly.pdbx_seq_one_letter_code
_entity_poly.pdbx_strand_id
1 'polypeptide(L)'
;LAAFDDHGYALRASYALDWQAIEYFADQKLRWLHLGGGAGVKSDGGDGLSFYKRGWSTGSVPAYFCGRILDRTRYAEIVATKRIGATTYFPAYRAGEFG
;
A
#
# COMPACT_ATOMS: atom_id res chain seq x y z
N LEU A 1 -7.51 -1.53 -1.08
CA LEU A 1 -8.79 -2.26 -0.97
C LEU A 1 -9.82 -1.45 -1.74
N ALA A 2 -10.75 -2.09 -2.44
CA ALA A 2 -11.90 -1.40 -3.00
C ALA A 2 -12.79 -0.85 -1.86
N ALA A 3 -13.66 0.10 -2.19
CA ALA A 3 -14.66 0.64 -1.28
C ALA A 3 -16.01 -0.02 -1.56
N PHE A 4 -16.73 -0.38 -0.49
CA PHE A 4 -18.05 -0.99 -0.55
C PHE A 4 -18.98 -0.24 0.40
N ASP A 5 -20.28 -0.33 0.15
CA ASP A 5 -21.28 0.03 1.15
C ASP A 5 -21.42 -1.10 2.19
N ASP A 6 -22.24 -0.88 3.22
CA ASP A 6 -22.47 -1.85 4.29
C ASP A 6 -22.95 -3.20 3.75
N HIS A 7 -23.76 -3.18 2.69
CA HIS A 7 -24.26 -4.38 2.05
C HIS A 7 -23.14 -5.15 1.36
N GLY A 8 -22.28 -4.46 0.60
CA GLY A 8 -21.11 -5.07 -0.03
C GLY A 8 -20.12 -5.64 0.98
N TYR A 9 -19.94 -4.98 2.14
CA TYR A 9 -19.15 -5.55 3.24
C TYR A 9 -19.80 -6.82 3.82
N ALA A 10 -21.11 -6.81 4.06
CA ALA A 10 -21.84 -7.97 4.59
C ALA A 10 -21.75 -9.19 3.64
N LEU A 11 -21.83 -8.95 2.33
CA LEU A 11 -21.70 -9.98 1.30
C LEU A 11 -20.25 -10.35 0.97
N ARG A 12 -19.27 -9.65 1.54
CA ARG A 12 -17.85 -9.81 1.22
C ARG A 12 -17.57 -9.63 -0.28
N ALA A 13 -18.20 -8.63 -0.90
CA ALA A 13 -18.14 -8.36 -2.34
C ALA A 13 -16.70 -8.24 -2.89
N SER A 14 -15.73 -7.84 -2.05
CA SER A 14 -14.32 -7.77 -2.41
C SER A 14 -13.78 -9.11 -2.94
N TYR A 15 -14.22 -10.24 -2.37
CA TYR A 15 -13.71 -11.55 -2.78
C TYR A 15 -14.20 -11.94 -4.17
N ALA A 16 -15.47 -11.66 -4.48
CA ALA A 16 -16.01 -11.91 -5.81
C ALA A 16 -15.35 -11.01 -6.86
N LEU A 17 -15.11 -9.74 -6.52
CA LEU A 17 -14.43 -8.81 -7.41
C LEU A 17 -13.00 -9.24 -7.70
N ASP A 18 -12.23 -9.60 -6.67
CA ASP A 18 -10.85 -10.04 -6.82
C ASP A 18 -10.76 -11.36 -7.61
N TRP A 19 -11.66 -12.32 -7.33
CA TRP A 19 -11.76 -13.57 -8.09
C TRP A 19 -11.99 -13.30 -9.57
N GLN A 20 -13.00 -12.51 -9.90
CA GLN A 20 -13.35 -12.22 -11.28
C GLN A 20 -12.24 -11.48 -12.01
N ALA A 21 -11.54 -10.55 -11.33
CA ALA A 21 -10.40 -9.86 -11.89
C ALA A 21 -9.24 -10.81 -12.19
N ILE A 22 -8.94 -11.74 -11.27
CA ILE A 22 -7.89 -12.77 -11.47
C ILE A 22 -8.20 -13.62 -12.69
N GLU A 23 -9.41 -14.18 -12.77
CA GLU A 23 -9.84 -15.01 -13.91
C GLU A 23 -9.73 -14.24 -15.23
N TYR A 24 -10.28 -13.03 -15.28
CA TYR A 24 -10.23 -12.18 -16.47
C TYR A 24 -8.79 -11.93 -16.94
N PHE A 25 -7.87 -11.58 -16.03
CA PHE A 25 -6.49 -11.28 -16.39
C PHE A 25 -5.67 -12.53 -16.70
N ALA A 26 -6.00 -13.67 -16.09
CA ALA A 26 -5.39 -14.96 -16.42
C ALA A 26 -5.73 -15.38 -17.86
N ASP A 27 -6.96 -15.16 -18.31
CA ASP A 27 -7.38 -15.41 -19.70
C ASP A 27 -6.59 -14.58 -20.71
N GLN A 28 -6.21 -13.35 -20.33
CA GLN A 28 -5.34 -12.48 -21.12
C GLN A 28 -3.86 -12.86 -21.08
N LYS A 29 -3.51 -13.97 -20.42
CA LYS A 29 -2.15 -14.51 -20.30
C LYS A 29 -1.17 -13.56 -19.59
N LEU A 30 -1.68 -12.72 -18.68
CA LEU A 30 -0.81 -11.95 -17.80
C LEU A 30 -0.09 -12.89 -16.83
N ARG A 31 1.24 -12.73 -16.75
CA ARG A 31 2.08 -13.58 -15.90
C ARG A 31 2.06 -13.19 -14.42
N TRP A 32 1.88 -11.91 -14.13
CA TRP A 32 2.02 -11.38 -12.78
C TRP A 32 0.85 -10.46 -12.44
N LEU A 33 0.23 -10.70 -11.28
CA LEU A 33 -0.70 -9.79 -10.63
C LEU A 33 -0.02 -9.17 -9.41
N HIS A 34 0.14 -7.85 -9.41
CA HIS A 34 0.74 -7.13 -8.29
C HIS A 34 -0.35 -6.46 -7.45
N LEU A 35 -0.66 -7.04 -6.28
CA LEU A 35 -1.72 -6.54 -5.39
C LEU A 35 -1.31 -5.29 -4.58
N GLY A 36 -0.10 -4.77 -4.76
CA GLY A 36 0.43 -3.62 -4.02
C GLY A 36 0.90 -3.97 -2.60
N GLY A 37 1.40 -2.97 -1.86
CA GLY A 37 1.93 -3.15 -0.49
C GLY A 37 0.87 -3.23 0.62
N GLY A 38 1.31 -3.55 1.83
CA GLY A 38 0.51 -3.49 3.05
C GLY A 38 0.18 -2.06 3.50
N ALA A 39 -0.52 -1.91 4.61
CA ALA A 39 -0.82 -0.61 5.18
C ALA A 39 0.39 -0.01 5.93
N GLY A 40 0.65 1.28 5.70
CA GLY A 40 1.71 2.01 6.39
C GLY A 40 3.12 1.71 5.88
N VAL A 41 4.12 1.99 6.72
CA VAL A 41 5.56 1.86 6.38
C VAL A 41 6.26 0.70 7.09
N LYS A 42 5.54 -0.07 7.92
CA LYS A 42 6.09 -1.26 8.57
C LYS A 42 6.04 -2.43 7.59
N SER A 43 7.12 -3.22 7.55
CA SER A 43 7.23 -4.40 6.71
C SER A 43 7.04 -5.72 7.49
N ASP A 44 6.47 -5.66 8.70
CA ASP A 44 6.21 -6.85 9.53
C ASP A 44 5.04 -7.70 9.01
N GLY A 45 4.23 -7.15 8.09
CA GLY A 45 3.11 -7.83 7.44
C GLY A 45 1.98 -8.20 8.40
N GLY A 46 1.94 -7.59 9.58
CA GLY A 46 0.94 -7.82 10.63
C GLY A 46 -0.35 -7.02 10.45
N ASP A 47 -0.40 -6.09 9.48
CA ASP A 47 -1.60 -5.31 9.21
C ASP A 47 -2.68 -6.12 8.46
N GLY A 48 -3.94 -5.75 8.65
CA GLY A 48 -5.07 -6.46 8.05
C GLY A 48 -5.06 -6.46 6.51
N LEU A 49 -4.49 -5.43 5.87
CA LEU A 49 -4.38 -5.38 4.42
C LEU A 49 -3.33 -6.37 3.90
N SER A 50 -2.21 -6.50 4.59
CA SER A 50 -1.21 -7.56 4.33
C SER A 50 -1.81 -8.95 4.54
N PHE A 51 -2.59 -9.15 5.61
CA PHE A 51 -3.29 -10.43 5.85
C PHE A 51 -4.26 -10.79 4.73
N TYR A 52 -5.10 -9.83 4.31
CA TYR A 52 -6.05 -10.03 3.22
C TYR A 52 -5.35 -10.44 1.91
N LYS A 53 -4.32 -9.67 1.50
CA LYS A 53 -3.61 -9.93 0.24
C LYS A 53 -2.84 -11.24 0.25
N ARG A 54 -2.35 -11.68 1.42
CA ARG A 54 -1.67 -12.96 1.57
C ARG A 54 -2.55 -14.14 1.15
N GLY A 55 -3.86 -14.05 1.34
CA GLY A 55 -4.82 -15.07 0.89
C GLY A 55 -4.92 -15.21 -0.64
N TRP A 56 -4.58 -14.14 -1.38
CA TRP A 56 -4.66 -14.08 -2.84
C TRP A 56 -3.30 -14.20 -3.54
N SER A 57 -2.20 -14.10 -2.79
CA SER A 57 -0.84 -14.04 -3.32
C SER A 57 -0.14 -15.40 -3.26
N THR A 58 0.61 -15.71 -4.32
CA THR A 58 1.55 -16.86 -4.34
C THR A 58 2.94 -16.53 -3.80
N GLY A 59 3.21 -15.25 -3.50
CA GLY A 59 4.46 -14.78 -2.95
C GLY A 59 4.47 -13.28 -2.69
N SER A 60 5.63 -12.76 -2.27
CA SER A 60 5.87 -11.34 -2.04
C SER A 60 7.22 -10.92 -2.57
N VAL A 61 7.32 -9.72 -3.13
CA VAL A 61 8.58 -9.12 -3.57
C VAL A 61 8.79 -7.77 -2.89
N PRO A 62 10.04 -7.40 -2.54
CA PRO A 62 10.33 -6.04 -2.05
C PRO A 62 10.01 -4.99 -3.11
N ALA A 63 9.27 -3.95 -2.73
CA ALA A 63 9.09 -2.76 -3.55
C ALA A 63 10.08 -1.68 -3.10
N TYR A 64 11.04 -1.34 -3.97
CA TYR A 64 12.00 -0.27 -3.71
C TYR A 64 11.42 1.05 -4.21
N PHE A 65 10.96 1.88 -3.29
CA PHE A 65 10.56 3.25 -3.61
C PHE A 65 11.82 4.12 -3.68
N CYS A 66 12.08 4.74 -4.83
CA CYS A 66 13.18 5.68 -5.01
C CYS A 66 12.92 6.96 -4.20
N GLY A 67 13.24 6.93 -2.91
CA GLY A 67 13.16 8.08 -2.04
C GLY A 67 14.35 9.02 -2.22
N ARG A 68 14.27 9.94 -3.19
CA ARG A 68 15.34 10.93 -3.43
C ARG A 68 14.91 12.33 -3.01
N ILE A 69 15.73 12.98 -2.20
CA ILE A 69 15.62 14.41 -1.92
C ILE A 69 16.32 15.15 -3.06
N LEU A 70 15.55 15.89 -3.87
CA LEU A 70 16.07 16.65 -5.01
C LEU A 70 16.67 17.99 -4.58
N ASP A 71 16.06 18.65 -3.59
CA ASP A 71 16.53 19.89 -2.98
C ASP A 71 16.63 19.69 -1.47
N ARG A 72 17.87 19.61 -0.96
CA ARG A 72 18.13 19.32 0.45
C ARG A 72 17.79 20.49 1.36
N THR A 73 18.03 21.73 0.89
CA THR A 73 17.76 22.94 1.68
C THR A 73 16.26 23.09 1.88
N ARG A 74 15.49 23.03 0.80
CA ARG A 74 14.02 23.15 0.86
C ARG A 74 13.38 21.99 1.62
N TYR A 75 13.92 20.77 1.48
CA TYR A 75 13.45 19.63 2.26
C TYR A 75 13.65 19.85 3.77
N ALA A 76 14.83 20.33 4.18
CA ALA A 76 15.12 20.61 5.59
C ALA A 76 14.21 21.72 6.15
N GLU A 77 13.94 22.77 5.36
CA GLU A 77 13.00 23.85 5.73
C GLU A 77 11.58 23.33 5.97
N ILE A 78 11.06 22.48 5.08
CA ILE A 78 9.71 21.90 5.23
C ILE A 78 9.64 20.99 6.45
N VAL A 79 10.65 20.13 6.65
CA VAL A 79 10.72 19.22 7.81
C VAL A 79 10.77 20.01 9.12
N ALA A 80 11.61 21.06 9.19
CA ALA A 80 11.71 21.93 10.35
C ALA A 80 10.40 22.68 10.62
N THR A 81 9.76 23.22 9.58
CA THR A 81 8.48 23.95 9.68
C THR A 81 7.37 23.05 10.22
N LYS A 82 7.31 21.80 9.78
CA LYS A 82 6.34 20.82 10.26
C LYS A 82 6.69 20.21 11.62
N ARG A 83 7.85 20.56 12.20
CA ARG A 83 8.33 20.04 13.50
C ARG A 83 8.31 18.51 13.58
N ILE A 84 8.63 17.85 12.46
CA ILE A 84 8.67 16.38 12.42
C ILE A 84 9.94 15.91 13.15
N GLY A 85 9.78 15.02 14.13
CA GLY A 85 10.89 14.37 14.82
C GLY A 85 11.64 13.38 13.92
N ALA A 86 12.67 12.72 14.48
CA ALA A 86 13.35 11.63 13.78
C ALA A 86 12.34 10.53 13.38
N THR A 87 12.35 10.12 12.11
CA THR A 87 11.41 9.14 11.55
C THR A 87 12.05 8.32 10.44
N THR A 88 11.58 7.09 10.26
CA THR A 88 11.91 6.23 9.12
C THR A 88 10.92 6.41 7.95
N TYR A 89 9.88 7.24 8.12
CA TYR A 89 8.91 7.57 7.07
C TYR A 89 9.55 8.46 6.00
N PHE A 90 9.38 8.10 4.72
CA PHE A 90 9.85 8.90 3.61
C PHE A 90 8.70 9.27 2.66
N PRO A 91 8.56 10.55 2.27
CA PRO A 91 9.34 11.70 2.75
C PRO A 91 8.90 12.13 4.16
N ALA A 92 9.86 12.49 5.04
CA ALA A 92 9.61 12.75 6.46
C ALA A 92 8.55 13.83 6.72
N TYR A 93 8.51 14.89 5.90
CA TYR A 93 7.53 15.96 6.05
C TYR A 93 6.07 15.54 5.77
N ARG A 94 5.83 14.32 5.28
CA ARG A 94 4.49 13.74 5.10
C ARG A 94 4.12 12.76 6.23
N ALA A 95 4.98 12.59 7.23
CA ALA A 95 4.66 11.76 8.39
C ALA A 95 3.36 12.25 9.06
N GLY A 96 2.42 11.31 9.29
CA GLY A 96 1.11 11.61 9.87
C GLY A 96 0.02 12.03 8.88
N GLU A 97 0.27 12.01 7.56
CA GLU A 97 -0.74 12.43 6.57
C GLU A 97 -1.96 11.51 6.42
N PHE A 98 -1.91 10.30 6.98
CA PHE A 98 -2.97 9.29 6.91
C PHE A 98 -3.49 8.89 8.31
N GLY A 99 -3.28 9.75 9.32
CA GLY A 99 -3.66 9.53 10.72
C GLY A 99 -4.73 10.51 11.19
#